data_AF-A0A8T4QHA9-F1
#
_entry.id   AF-A0A8T4QHA9-F1
#
_cell.length_a   1.000
_cell.length_b   1.000
_cell.length_c   1.000
_cell.angle_alpha   90.00
_cell.angle_beta   90.00
_cell.angle_gamma   90.00
#
_symmetry.space_group_name_H-M   'P 1'
#
loop_
_entity.id
_entity.type
_entity.pdbx_description
1 polymer ?
#
loop_
_entity_poly.entity_id
_entity_poly.type
_entity_poly.pdbx_seq_one_letter_code
_entity_poly.pdbx_strand_id
1 'polypeptide(L)'
;MQKFASSRSSQSSLEYLLVVAITFVIILPATYLFYSYSKESSYEITDAQITKIGRTIVDSAESIFYSGQGSKTVLELNIPDNVDSAQIVDGREIVFNVTTNFGISEIVFFSSVNLTTTSSNCNANICNIPGLASSGLKKVKIEAISKDSVKIEVI
;
A
#
# COMPACT_ATOMS: atom_id res chain seq x y z
N MET A 1 37.69 34.20 53.78
CA MET A 1 37.55 33.58 52.45
C MET A 1 37.64 32.06 52.60
N GLN A 2 36.51 31.36 52.66
CA GLN A 2 36.49 29.89 52.69
C GLN A 2 36.65 29.34 51.26
N LYS A 3 37.71 28.57 51.03
CA LYS A 3 37.89 27.78 49.80
C LYS A 3 36.96 26.58 49.89
N PHE A 4 35.91 26.55 49.07
CA PHE A 4 35.13 25.34 48.83
C PHE A 4 36.04 24.30 48.17
N ALA A 5 36.39 23.25 48.89
CA ALA A 5 37.07 22.10 48.32
C ALA A 5 36.09 21.39 47.38
N SER A 6 36.26 21.56 46.07
CA SER A 6 35.54 20.81 45.06
C SER A 6 35.92 19.33 45.19
N SER A 7 35.02 18.51 45.76
CA SER A 7 35.22 17.06 45.83
C SER A 7 35.39 16.50 44.42
N ARG A 8 36.44 15.71 44.21
CA ARG A 8 36.75 15.04 42.92
C ARG A 8 35.54 14.28 42.37
N SER A 9 34.70 13.73 43.25
CA SER A 9 33.45 13.06 42.88
C SER A 9 32.43 13.98 42.21
N SER A 10 32.28 15.23 42.67
CA SER A 10 31.36 16.20 42.09
C SER A 10 31.79 16.62 40.69
N GLN A 11 33.10 16.74 40.45
CA GLN A 11 33.65 17.05 39.13
C GLN A 11 33.40 15.89 38.16
N SER A 12 33.65 14.65 38.58
CA SER A 12 33.41 13.46 37.76
C SER A 12 31.92 13.25 37.44
N SER A 13 31.01 13.55 38.38
CA SER A 13 29.56 13.50 38.11
C SER A 13 29.12 14.54 37.07
N LEU A 14 29.72 15.74 37.07
CA LEU A 14 29.43 16.78 36.08
C LEU A 14 29.94 16.42 34.69
N GLU A 15 31.15 15.85 34.59
CA GLU A 15 31.70 15.36 33.32
C GLU A 15 30.81 14.25 32.73
N TYR A 16 30.35 13.30 33.55
CA TYR A 16 29.45 12.25 33.10
C TYR A 16 28.10 12.81 32.62
N LEU A 17 27.51 13.77 33.34
CA LEU A 17 26.28 14.45 32.92
C LEU A 17 26.46 15.15 31.57
N LEU A 18 27.61 15.79 31.34
CA LEU A 18 27.92 16.46 30.09
C LEU A 18 28.06 15.47 28.92
N VAL A 19 28.73 14.32 29.14
CA VAL A 19 28.82 13.25 28.14
C VAL A 19 27.43 12.69 27.80
N VAL A 20 26.60 12.46 28.81
CA VAL A 20 25.22 11.98 28.62
C VAL A 20 24.38 13.02 27.84
N ALA A 21 24.50 14.31 28.16
CA ALA A 21 23.79 15.37 27.45
C ALA A 21 24.19 15.45 25.98
N ILE A 22 25.49 15.43 25.66
CA ILE A 22 25.97 15.40 24.27
C ILE A 22 25.48 14.15 23.54
N THR A 23 25.46 13.02 24.24
CA THR A 23 24.93 11.76 23.68
C THR A 23 23.45 11.91 23.29
N PHE A 24 22.62 12.51 24.14
CA PHE A 24 21.22 12.77 23.81
C PHE A 24 21.04 13.76 22.65
N VAL A 25 21.89 14.78 22.54
CA VAL A 25 21.88 15.72 21.39
C VAL A 25 22.08 15.00 20.06
N ILE A 26 22.82 13.88 20.04
CA ILE A 26 23.02 13.08 18.83
C ILE A 26 21.88 12.04 18.66
N ILE A 27 21.48 11.37 19.73
CA ILE A 27 20.48 10.29 19.67
C ILE A 27 19.09 10.81 19.25
N LEU A 28 18.65 11.97 19.75
CA LEU A 28 17.31 12.49 19.45
C LEU A 28 17.10 12.77 17.94
N PRO A 29 17.95 13.53 17.24
CA PRO A 29 17.78 13.74 15.80
C PRO A 29 17.99 12.45 15.01
N ALA A 30 18.92 11.57 15.42
CA ALA A 30 19.14 10.28 14.75
C ALA A 30 17.90 9.37 14.84
N THR A 31 17.28 9.28 16.01
CA THR A 31 16.04 8.50 16.21
C THR A 31 14.86 9.11 15.45
N TYR A 32 14.76 10.45 15.41
CA TYR A 32 13.75 11.13 14.59
C TYR A 32 13.92 10.81 13.09
N LEU A 33 15.13 10.95 12.55
CA LEU A 33 15.43 10.63 11.16
C LEU A 33 15.13 9.15 10.86
N PHE A 34 15.61 8.24 11.71
CA PHE A 34 15.36 6.81 11.57
C PHE A 34 13.86 6.49 11.53
N TYR A 35 13.07 7.11 12.40
CA TYR A 35 11.62 6.92 12.44
C TYR A 35 10.94 7.47 11.18
N SER A 36 11.37 8.63 10.68
CA SER A 36 10.85 9.21 9.44
C SER A 36 11.14 8.32 8.23
N TYR A 37 12.39 7.89 8.05
CA TYR A 37 12.79 7.00 6.96
C TYR A 37 12.09 5.64 7.03
N SER A 38 11.91 5.08 8.23
CA SER A 38 11.23 3.79 8.40
C SER A 38 9.77 3.86 7.95
N LYS A 39 9.09 5.01 8.15
CA LYS A 39 7.71 5.22 7.69
C LYS A 39 7.61 5.33 6.17
N GLU A 40 8.52 6.08 5.55
CA GLU A 40 8.55 6.27 4.10
C GLU A 40 8.82 4.94 3.37
N SER A 41 9.80 4.17 3.85
CA SER A 41 10.12 2.85 3.28
C SER A 41 8.94 1.87 3.34
N SER A 42 8.17 1.87 4.43
CA SER A 42 6.97 1.02 4.52
C SER A 42 5.90 1.41 3.49
N TYR A 43 5.75 2.70 3.19
CA TYR A 43 4.79 3.18 2.21
C TYR A 43 5.21 2.78 0.78
N GLU A 44 6.48 2.98 0.42
CA GLU A 44 7.02 2.60 -0.89
C GLU A 44 6.82 1.11 -1.19
N ILE A 45 7.00 0.24 -0.17
CA ILE A 45 6.79 -1.21 -0.32
C ILE A 45 5.33 -1.53 -0.65
N THR A 46 4.37 -0.92 0.07
CA THR A 46 2.96 -1.13 -0.23
C THR A 46 2.60 -0.62 -1.62
N ASP A 47 3.03 0.60 -1.97
CA ASP A 47 2.75 1.19 -3.27
C ASP A 47 3.27 0.32 -4.42
N ALA A 48 4.50 -0.19 -4.30
CA ALA A 48 5.06 -1.13 -5.26
C ALA A 48 4.26 -2.44 -5.36
N GLN A 49 3.78 -2.97 -4.23
CA GLN A 49 2.95 -4.17 -4.19
C GLN A 49 1.60 -3.96 -4.88
N ILE A 50 0.90 -2.86 -4.58
CA ILE A 50 -0.38 -2.51 -5.23
C ILE A 50 -0.18 -2.23 -6.71
N THR A 51 0.90 -1.53 -7.07
CA THR A 51 1.30 -1.31 -8.46
C THR A 51 1.47 -2.62 -9.22
N LYS A 52 2.16 -3.59 -8.61
CA LYS A 52 2.32 -4.92 -9.20
C LYS A 52 0.97 -5.64 -9.34
N ILE A 53 0.12 -5.61 -8.32
CA ILE A 53 -1.20 -6.25 -8.31
C ILE A 53 -2.10 -5.65 -9.40
N GLY A 54 -2.26 -4.33 -9.41
CA GLY A 54 -3.10 -3.63 -10.38
C GLY A 54 -2.68 -3.88 -11.82
N ARG A 55 -1.37 -3.77 -12.11
CA ARG A 55 -0.80 -4.12 -13.43
C ARG A 55 -1.06 -5.58 -13.79
N THR A 56 -0.82 -6.52 -12.88
CA THR A 56 -1.04 -7.95 -13.13
C THR A 56 -2.50 -8.23 -13.48
N ILE A 57 -3.45 -7.59 -12.79
CA ILE A 57 -4.88 -7.75 -13.07
C ILE A 57 -5.22 -7.18 -14.46
N VAL A 58 -4.78 -5.96 -14.77
CA VAL A 58 -5.04 -5.32 -16.06
C VAL A 58 -4.42 -6.10 -17.21
N ASP A 59 -3.13 -6.44 -17.12
CA ASP A 59 -2.41 -7.18 -18.17
C ASP A 59 -3.05 -8.55 -18.40
N SER A 60 -3.49 -9.22 -17.32
CA SER A 60 -4.20 -10.50 -17.43
C SER A 60 -5.59 -10.33 -18.02
N ALA A 61 -6.32 -9.26 -17.70
CA ALA A 61 -7.61 -8.97 -18.30
C ALA A 61 -7.49 -8.72 -19.80
N GLU A 62 -6.51 -7.93 -20.23
CA GLU A 62 -6.22 -7.69 -21.65
C GLU A 62 -5.81 -8.99 -22.35
N SER A 63 -4.89 -9.76 -21.75
CA SER A 63 -4.45 -11.04 -22.31
C SER A 63 -5.62 -12.03 -22.50
N ILE A 64 -6.49 -12.15 -21.50
CA ILE A 64 -7.68 -13.02 -21.56
C ILE A 64 -8.70 -12.52 -22.57
N PHE A 65 -8.88 -11.20 -22.68
CA PHE A 65 -9.75 -10.61 -23.70
C PHE A 65 -9.28 -10.99 -25.11
N TYR A 66 -8.00 -10.78 -25.41
CA TYR A 66 -7.43 -11.09 -26.73
C TYR A 66 -7.30 -12.60 -27.00
N SER A 67 -7.28 -13.44 -25.96
CA SER A 67 -7.34 -14.90 -26.12
C SER A 67 -8.69 -15.38 -26.63
N GLY A 68 -9.74 -14.56 -26.51
CA GLY A 68 -11.06 -14.81 -27.07
C GLY A 68 -12.11 -15.20 -26.03
N GLN A 69 -13.36 -15.18 -26.46
CA GLN A 69 -14.53 -15.43 -25.60
C GLN A 69 -14.46 -16.82 -24.93
N GLY A 70 -14.78 -16.87 -23.64
CA GLY A 70 -14.73 -18.09 -22.82
C GLY A 70 -13.35 -18.39 -22.24
N SER A 71 -12.32 -17.62 -22.61
CA SER A 71 -11.01 -17.68 -21.96
C SER A 71 -11.11 -17.20 -20.52
N LYS A 72 -10.36 -17.86 -19.62
CA LYS A 72 -10.32 -17.51 -18.20
C LYS A 72 -8.95 -17.81 -17.61
N THR A 73 -8.57 -17.02 -16.61
CA THR A 73 -7.43 -17.28 -15.74
C THR A 73 -7.80 -17.03 -14.28
N VAL A 74 -7.01 -17.61 -13.38
CA VAL A 74 -7.11 -17.37 -11.94
C VAL A 74 -5.76 -16.86 -11.48
N LEU A 75 -5.78 -15.67 -10.88
CA LEU A 75 -4.61 -15.06 -10.26
C LEU A 75 -4.64 -15.28 -8.76
N GLU A 76 -3.49 -15.59 -8.19
CA GLU A 76 -3.30 -15.60 -6.74
C GLU A 76 -2.56 -14.33 -6.36
N LEU A 77 -3.24 -13.43 -5.65
CA LEU A 77 -2.76 -12.10 -5.32
C LEU A 77 -2.72 -11.95 -3.80
N ASN A 78 -1.60 -11.48 -3.27
CA ASN A 78 -1.49 -11.17 -1.85
C ASN A 78 -1.82 -9.69 -1.62
N ILE A 79 -3.00 -9.42 -1.09
CA ILE A 79 -3.50 -8.06 -0.85
C ILE A 79 -2.97 -7.57 0.51
N PRO A 80 -2.32 -6.39 0.58
CA PRO A 80 -1.83 -5.86 1.85
C PRO A 80 -2.97 -5.32 2.72
N ASP A 81 -2.72 -5.20 4.04
CA ASP A 81 -3.72 -4.84 5.05
C ASP A 81 -4.34 -3.46 4.90
N ASN A 82 -3.71 -2.57 4.16
CA ASN A 82 -4.06 -1.16 4.06
C ASN A 82 -4.86 -0.80 2.80
N VAL A 83 -5.40 -1.78 2.09
CA VAL A 83 -6.35 -1.54 0.99
C VAL A 83 -7.76 -1.41 1.54
N ASP A 84 -8.36 -0.23 1.42
CA ASP A 84 -9.73 0.02 1.89
C ASP A 84 -10.78 -0.44 0.88
N SER A 85 -10.52 -0.18 -0.41
CA SER A 85 -11.44 -0.56 -1.48
C SER A 85 -10.71 -0.76 -2.80
N ALA A 86 -11.23 -1.68 -3.61
CA ALA A 86 -10.86 -1.85 -5.01
C ALA A 86 -12.12 -1.68 -5.87
N GLN A 87 -12.05 -0.80 -6.87
CA GLN A 87 -13.19 -0.37 -7.65
C GLN A 87 -12.86 -0.37 -9.13
N ILE A 88 -13.87 -0.60 -9.97
CA ILE A 88 -13.80 -0.35 -11.40
C ILE A 88 -14.50 0.98 -11.68
N VAL A 89 -13.83 1.91 -12.33
CA VAL A 89 -14.36 3.22 -12.72
C VAL A 89 -14.46 3.29 -14.24
N ASP A 90 -15.60 3.78 -14.74
CA ASP A 90 -15.90 3.93 -16.18
C ASP A 90 -15.69 2.66 -17.02
N GLY A 91 -15.71 1.49 -16.36
CA GLY A 91 -15.47 0.20 -16.98
C GLY A 91 -14.07 0.02 -17.57
N ARG A 92 -13.11 0.91 -17.31
CA ARG A 92 -11.76 0.82 -17.90
C ARG A 92 -10.65 1.11 -16.92
N GLU A 93 -10.98 1.56 -15.72
CA GLU A 93 -10.02 1.91 -14.71
C GLU A 93 -10.20 0.99 -13.51
N ILE A 94 -9.11 0.47 -12.97
CA ILE A 94 -9.11 -0.16 -11.65
C ILE A 94 -8.50 0.84 -10.68
N VAL A 95 -9.26 1.20 -9.65
CA VAL A 95 -8.84 2.15 -8.61
C VAL A 95 -8.73 1.42 -7.29
N PHE A 96 -7.56 1.52 -6.65
CA PHE A 96 -7.32 1.07 -5.30
C PHE A 96 -7.22 2.27 -4.37
N ASN A 97 -8.05 2.28 -3.33
CA ASN A 97 -7.95 3.24 -2.24
C ASN A 97 -7.16 2.58 -1.11
N VAL A 98 -6.07 3.23 -0.71
CA VAL A 98 -5.11 2.70 0.25
C VAL A 98 -4.97 3.70 1.40
N THR A 99 -5.17 3.25 2.63
CA THR A 99 -4.90 4.06 3.83
C THR A 99 -3.40 4.12 4.08
N THR A 100 -2.89 5.34 4.17
CA THR A 100 -1.49 5.65 4.46
C THR A 100 -1.39 6.45 5.76
N ASN A 101 -0.18 6.57 6.31
CA ASN A 101 0.09 7.43 7.47
C ASN A 101 -0.21 8.92 7.21
N PHE A 102 -0.39 9.32 5.95
CA PHE A 102 -0.65 10.69 5.52
C PHE A 102 -2.10 10.92 5.07
N GLY A 103 -2.94 9.88 5.06
CA GLY A 103 -4.32 9.91 4.57
C GLY A 103 -4.61 8.81 3.55
N ILE A 104 -5.76 8.91 2.87
CA ILE A 104 -6.16 7.96 1.82
C ILE A 104 -5.45 8.35 0.52
N SER A 105 -4.80 7.38 -0.11
CA SER A 105 -4.16 7.51 -1.42
C SER A 105 -4.91 6.68 -2.45
N GLU A 106 -5.10 7.23 -3.65
CA GLU A 106 -5.76 6.55 -4.76
C GLU A 106 -4.73 6.12 -5.80
N ILE A 107 -4.73 4.84 -6.18
CA ILE A 107 -3.82 4.27 -7.17
C ILE A 107 -4.67 3.75 -8.33
N VAL A 108 -4.47 4.33 -9.52
CA VAL A 108 -5.31 4.11 -10.71
C VAL A 108 -4.55 3.34 -11.78
N PHE A 109 -5.20 2.31 -12.35
CA PHE A 109 -4.69 1.50 -13.44
C PHE A 109 -5.67 1.52 -14.61
N PHE A 110 -5.19 1.96 -15.77
CA PHE A 110 -6.00 2.01 -16.99
C PHE A 110 -5.90 0.71 -17.77
N SER A 111 -7.02 0.21 -18.25
CA SER A 111 -7.13 -0.94 -19.13
C SER A 111 -7.64 -0.52 -20.52
N SER A 112 -7.12 -1.20 -21.53
CA SER A 112 -7.52 -1.05 -22.92
C SER A 112 -8.83 -1.78 -23.25
N VAL A 113 -9.32 -2.63 -22.34
CA VAL A 113 -10.51 -3.47 -22.52
C VAL A 113 -11.56 -3.10 -21.48
N ASN A 114 -12.85 -3.33 -21.78
CA ASN A 114 -13.88 -3.03 -20.79
C ASN A 114 -13.88 -4.09 -19.69
N LEU A 115 -13.81 -3.63 -18.45
CA LEU A 115 -13.80 -4.39 -17.21
C LEU A 115 -15.17 -4.32 -16.54
N THR A 116 -15.59 -5.44 -16.00
CA THR A 116 -16.85 -5.61 -15.27
C THR A 116 -16.61 -6.48 -14.04
N THR A 117 -17.52 -6.46 -13.07
CA THR A 117 -17.43 -7.28 -11.87
C THR A 117 -18.80 -7.84 -11.48
N THR A 118 -18.85 -8.72 -10.47
CA THR A 118 -20.07 -9.34 -9.95
C THR A 118 -20.96 -8.41 -9.13
N SER A 119 -20.49 -7.20 -8.82
CA SER A 119 -21.25 -6.27 -7.99
C SER A 119 -22.57 -5.87 -8.67
N SER A 120 -23.68 -6.09 -7.96
CA SER A 120 -24.99 -5.58 -8.34
C SER A 120 -25.19 -4.10 -7.99
N ASN A 121 -24.26 -3.52 -7.21
CA ASN A 121 -24.37 -2.19 -6.62
C ASN A 121 -23.30 -1.27 -7.21
N CYS A 122 -23.32 -1.09 -8.53
CA CYS A 122 -22.55 -0.03 -9.17
C CYS A 122 -23.29 1.29 -8.97
N ASN A 123 -22.63 2.27 -8.34
CA ASN A 123 -23.19 3.62 -8.26
C ASN A 123 -22.68 4.40 -9.47
N ALA A 124 -23.58 4.67 -10.42
CA ALA A 124 -23.23 5.18 -11.74
C ALA A 124 -22.16 4.30 -12.42
N ASN A 125 -20.97 4.85 -12.64
CA ASN A 125 -19.87 4.18 -13.33
C ASN A 125 -18.82 3.58 -12.38
N ILE A 126 -19.06 3.61 -11.07
CA ILE A 126 -18.14 3.09 -10.05
C ILE A 126 -18.71 1.77 -9.51
N CYS A 127 -17.99 0.68 -9.77
CA CYS A 127 -18.34 -0.67 -9.33
C CYS A 127 -17.30 -1.22 -8.37
N ASN A 128 -17.64 -1.41 -7.10
CA ASN A 128 -16.74 -2.06 -6.15
C ASN A 128 -16.49 -3.53 -6.54
N ILE A 129 -15.26 -4.02 -6.42
CA ILE A 129 -14.93 -5.43 -6.58
C ILE A 129 -15.03 -6.09 -5.20
N PRO A 130 -16.12 -6.82 -4.89
CA PRO A 130 -16.33 -7.37 -3.56
C PRO A 130 -15.24 -8.39 -3.21
N GLY A 131 -14.73 -8.32 -1.99
CA GLY A 131 -13.73 -9.24 -1.47
C GLY A 131 -12.27 -8.95 -1.85
N LEU A 132 -12.02 -8.10 -2.86
CA LEU A 132 -10.66 -7.83 -3.33
C LEU A 132 -9.85 -6.95 -2.37
N ALA A 133 -10.50 -6.04 -1.64
CA ALA A 133 -9.83 -5.18 -0.66
C ALA A 133 -9.53 -5.89 0.68
N SER A 134 -10.04 -7.11 0.90
CA SER A 134 -9.73 -7.82 2.14
C SER A 134 -8.27 -8.29 2.13
N SER A 135 -7.58 -8.14 3.26
CA SER A 135 -6.18 -8.55 3.37
C SER A 135 -5.95 -10.04 3.13
N GLY A 136 -4.75 -10.37 2.66
CA GLY A 136 -4.20 -11.71 2.54
C GLY A 136 -4.28 -12.27 1.12
N LEU A 137 -4.08 -13.59 1.00
CA LEU A 137 -4.11 -14.27 -0.28
C LEU A 137 -5.55 -14.33 -0.82
N LYS A 138 -5.76 -13.79 -2.02
CA LYS A 138 -7.01 -13.81 -2.75
C LYS A 138 -6.84 -14.49 -4.10
N LYS A 139 -7.84 -15.27 -4.47
CA LYS A 139 -7.94 -15.84 -5.81
C LYS A 139 -8.89 -14.96 -6.62
N VAL A 140 -8.37 -14.38 -7.68
CA VAL A 140 -9.13 -13.50 -8.57
C VAL A 140 -9.30 -14.22 -9.89
N LYS A 141 -10.53 -14.56 -10.23
CA LYS A 141 -10.87 -15.10 -11.53
C LYS A 141 -11.14 -13.96 -12.50
N ILE A 142 -10.51 -14.05 -13.67
CA ILE A 142 -10.66 -13.13 -14.78
C ILE A 142 -11.19 -13.93 -15.97
N GLU A 143 -12.31 -13.51 -16.56
CA GLU A 143 -13.03 -14.27 -17.58
C GLU A 143 -13.57 -13.36 -18.70
N ALA A 144 -13.28 -13.72 -19.96
CA ALA A 144 -13.84 -13.04 -21.12
C ALA A 144 -15.28 -13.52 -21.38
N ILE A 145 -16.27 -12.77 -20.90
CA ILE A 145 -17.70 -13.14 -20.98
C ILE A 145 -18.30 -12.83 -22.35
N SER A 146 -17.92 -11.70 -22.94
CA SER A 146 -18.44 -11.21 -24.22
C SER A 146 -17.30 -10.82 -25.15
N LYS A 147 -17.63 -10.46 -26.39
CA LYS A 147 -16.63 -9.97 -27.35
C LYS A 147 -16.01 -8.63 -26.94
N ASP A 148 -16.63 -7.92 -25.99
CA ASP A 148 -16.26 -6.53 -25.65
C ASP A 148 -16.01 -6.32 -24.14
N SER A 149 -16.07 -7.37 -23.31
CA SER A 149 -15.95 -7.22 -21.86
C SER A 149 -15.30 -8.40 -21.14
N VAL A 150 -14.51 -8.08 -20.11
CA VAL A 150 -13.90 -9.02 -19.16
C VAL A 150 -14.55 -8.88 -17.79
N LYS A 151 -14.82 -10.00 -17.13
CA LYS A 151 -15.31 -10.06 -15.75
C LYS A 151 -14.18 -10.33 -14.78
N ILE A 152 -14.15 -9.59 -13.69
CA ILE A 152 -13.25 -9.79 -12.56
C ILE A 152 -14.09 -10.15 -11.33
N GLU A 153 -13.83 -11.31 -10.75
CA GLU A 153 -14.48 -11.76 -9.52
C GLU A 153 -13.51 -12.46 -8.57
N VAL A 154 -13.66 -12.22 -7.27
CA VAL A 154 -12.93 -12.95 -6.23
C VAL A 154 -13.66 -14.26 -5.93
N ILE A 155 -12.91 -15.36 -5.85
CA ILE A 155 -13.42 -16.72 -5.60
C ILE A 155 -12.87 -17.34 -4.32
#